data_AF-A0A651GA47-F1
#
_entry.id   AF-A0A651GA47-F1
#
_cell.length_a   1.000
_cell.length_b   1.000
_cell.length_c   1.000
_cell.angle_alpha   90.00
_cell.angle_beta   90.00
_cell.angle_gamma   90.00
#
_symmetry.space_group_name_H-M   'P 1'
#
loop_
_entity.id
_entity.type
_entity.pdbx_description
1 polymer ?
#
loop_
_entity_poly.entity_id
_entity_poly.type
_entity_poly.pdbx_seq_one_letter_code
_entity_poly.pdbx_strand_id
1 'polypeptide(L)'
;MLKYTTYTMKSIFYNSDEQRIRAFWRISLVTVSIFTLFTFWVFLTNDFIWMMSGLAVITFLVILFACPALDKRPFKEMGFTLSKTWAKDLGAGLFIAALTMSLMSLVMWQFGYLQINISPDAEMSSEFI
;
A
#
# COMPACT_ATOMS: atom_id res chain seq x y z
N MET A 1 -48.28 -16.32 5.76
CA MET A 1 -47.10 -17.23 5.70
C MET A 1 -45.83 -16.40 5.89
N LEU A 2 -45.35 -16.30 7.12
CA LEU A 2 -44.12 -15.59 7.46
C LEU A 2 -42.94 -16.57 7.33
N LYS A 3 -42.14 -16.44 6.27
CA LYS A 3 -40.85 -17.15 6.16
C LYS A 3 -39.89 -16.50 7.15
N TYR A 4 -39.74 -17.12 8.32
CA TYR A 4 -38.63 -16.83 9.22
C TYR A 4 -37.35 -17.27 8.53
N THR A 5 -36.62 -16.31 7.96
CA THR A 5 -35.27 -16.51 7.46
C THR A 5 -34.35 -16.74 8.65
N THR A 6 -33.92 -17.99 8.83
CA THR A 6 -32.80 -18.37 9.68
C THR A 6 -31.56 -17.62 9.17
N TYR A 7 -31.24 -16.50 9.80
CA TYR A 7 -29.97 -15.78 9.61
C TYR A 7 -28.84 -16.67 10.10
N THR A 8 -28.38 -17.50 9.17
CA THR A 8 -27.29 -18.46 9.38
C THR A 8 -26.01 -17.65 9.50
N MET A 9 -25.20 -17.93 10.53
CA MET A 9 -23.90 -17.28 10.81
C MET A 9 -22.95 -17.22 9.60
N LYS A 10 -23.19 -18.02 8.55
CA LYS A 10 -22.54 -17.92 7.23
C LYS A 10 -22.66 -16.53 6.58
N SER A 11 -23.73 -15.78 6.83
CA SER A 11 -23.94 -14.46 6.21
C SER A 11 -22.99 -13.37 6.72
N ILE A 12 -22.34 -13.59 7.88
CA ILE A 12 -21.34 -12.67 8.45
C ILE A 12 -20.03 -12.72 7.64
N PHE A 13 -19.68 -13.90 7.13
CA PHE A 13 -18.39 -14.14 6.47
C PHE A 13 -18.49 -14.08 4.95
N TYR A 14 -19.62 -14.52 4.40
CA TYR A 14 -19.79 -14.74 2.98
C TYR A 14 -21.06 -14.08 2.48
N ASN A 15 -20.96 -13.25 1.44
CA ASN A 15 -22.10 -12.70 0.75
C ASN A 15 -22.51 -13.66 -0.38
N SER A 16 -23.55 -14.45 -0.15
CA SER A 16 -24.03 -15.45 -1.11
C SER A 16 -24.61 -14.84 -2.38
N ASP A 17 -25.12 -13.60 -2.33
CA ASP A 17 -25.70 -12.94 -3.51
C ASP A 17 -24.62 -12.45 -4.50
N GLU A 18 -23.45 -12.04 -3.99
CA GLU A 18 -22.34 -11.55 -4.82
C GLU A 18 -21.20 -12.58 -4.98
N GLN A 19 -21.32 -13.76 -4.35
CA GLN A 19 -20.24 -14.76 -4.23
C GLN A 19 -18.90 -14.21 -3.72
N ARG A 20 -18.93 -13.17 -2.88
CA ARG A 20 -17.75 -12.46 -2.40
C ARG A 20 -17.62 -12.54 -0.88
N ILE A 21 -16.38 -12.59 -0.42
CA ILE A 21 -16.05 -12.41 1.00
C ILE A 21 -16.31 -10.95 1.36
N ARG A 22 -16.95 -10.69 2.51
CA ARG A 22 -17.22 -9.30 2.93
C ARG A 22 -15.92 -8.51 3.07
N ALA A 23 -15.96 -7.21 2.77
CA ALA A 23 -14.79 -6.33 2.74
C ALA A 23 -13.91 -6.43 4.00
N PHE A 24 -14.52 -6.52 5.17
CA PHE A 24 -13.81 -6.69 6.44
C PHE A 24 -12.92 -7.95 6.46
N TRP A 25 -13.49 -9.10 6.11
CA TRP A 25 -12.77 -10.38 6.09
C TRP A 25 -11.69 -10.42 5.00
N ARG A 26 -11.95 -9.81 3.84
CA ARG A 26 -10.96 -9.69 2.77
C ARG A 26 -9.73 -8.91 3.24
N ILE A 27 -9.94 -7.73 3.85
CA ILE A 27 -8.85 -6.90 4.38
C ILE A 27 -8.10 -7.65 5.48
N SER A 28 -8.84 -8.24 6.43
CA SER A 28 -8.21 -8.95 7.54
C SER A 28 -7.35 -10.12 7.07
N LEU A 29 -7.80 -10.91 6.08
CA LEU A 29 -7.01 -12.00 5.51
C LEU A 29 -5.76 -11.50 4.80
N VAL A 30 -5.87 -10.43 3.99
CA VAL A 30 -4.72 -9.82 3.31
C VAL A 30 -3.70 -9.30 4.33
N THR A 31 -4.16 -8.57 5.34
CA THR A 31 -3.30 -8.02 6.40
C THR A 31 -2.56 -9.12 7.16
N VAL A 32 -3.26 -10.17 7.59
CA VAL A 32 -2.64 -11.31 8.30
C VAL A 32 -1.63 -12.03 7.40
N SER A 33 -1.93 -12.16 6.11
CA SER A 33 -1.05 -12.83 5.15
C SER A 33 0.24 -12.06 4.94
N ILE A 34 0.16 -10.74 4.74
CA ILE A 34 1.33 -9.86 4.61
C ILE A 34 2.17 -9.92 5.88
N PHE A 35 1.55 -9.80 7.06
CA PHE A 35 2.28 -9.79 8.33
C PHE A 35 3.03 -11.11 8.57
N THR A 36 2.38 -12.24 8.30
CA THR A 36 2.99 -13.57 8.46
C THR A 36 4.16 -13.77 7.51
N LEU A 37 3.97 -13.47 6.22
CA LEU A 37 5.02 -13.64 5.21
C LEU A 37 6.18 -12.67 5.41
N PHE A 38 5.89 -11.42 5.78
CA PHE A 38 6.93 -10.44 6.07
C PHE A 38 7.75 -10.84 7.30
N THR A 39 7.09 -11.26 8.38
CA THR A 39 7.77 -11.78 9.57
C THR A 39 8.66 -12.96 9.21
N PHE A 40 8.14 -13.90 8.42
CA PHE A 40 8.93 -15.04 7.93
C PHE A 40 10.13 -14.60 7.08
N TRP A 41 9.97 -13.62 6.21
CA TRP A 41 11.06 -13.07 5.40
C TRP A 41 12.15 -12.40 6.24
N VAL A 42 11.75 -11.61 7.23
CA VAL A 42 12.68 -10.98 8.19
C VAL A 42 13.53 -12.04 8.89
N PHE A 43 12.95 -13.19 9.24
CA PHE A 43 13.72 -14.30 9.83
C PHE A 43 14.74 -14.93 8.88
N LEU A 44 14.55 -14.85 7.56
CA LEU A 44 15.46 -15.42 6.56
C LEU A 44 16.58 -14.47 6.14
N THR A 45 16.41 -13.15 6.35
CA THR A 45 17.35 -12.13 5.88
C THR A 45 17.97 -11.38 7.05
N ASN A 46 19.30 -11.29 7.08
CA ASN A 46 20.01 -10.48 8.08
C ASN A 46 20.32 -9.05 7.58
N ASP A 47 20.08 -8.79 6.30
CA ASP A 47 20.43 -7.53 5.64
C ASP A 47 19.23 -6.58 5.57
N PHE A 48 19.44 -5.33 6.00
CA PHE A 48 18.39 -4.32 6.05
C PHE A 48 17.77 -4.00 4.68
N ILE A 49 18.59 -3.94 3.62
CA ILE A 49 18.11 -3.63 2.26
C ILE A 49 17.18 -4.75 1.75
N TRP A 50 17.56 -6.01 1.98
CA TRP A 50 16.75 -7.17 1.62
C TRP A 50 15.47 -7.27 2.45
N MET A 51 15.52 -6.83 3.72
CA MET A 51 14.33 -6.73 4.56
C MET A 51 13.32 -5.71 4.01
N MET A 52 13.79 -4.52 3.62
CA MET A 52 12.92 -3.46 3.09
C MET A 52 12.35 -3.79 1.72
N SER A 53 13.16 -4.37 0.82
CA SER A 53 12.67 -4.81 -0.49
C SER A 53 11.66 -5.95 -0.37
N GLY A 54 11.86 -6.85 0.60
CA GLY A 54 10.93 -7.93 0.92
C GLY A 54 9.52 -7.46 1.21
N LEU A 55 9.35 -6.37 1.97
CA LEU A 55 8.01 -5.82 2.26
C LEU A 55 7.25 -5.44 0.99
N ALA A 56 7.92 -4.74 0.07
CA ALA A 56 7.31 -4.30 -1.19
C ALA A 56 6.93 -5.49 -2.07
N VAL A 57 7.85 -6.46 -2.22
CA VAL A 57 7.62 -7.67 -3.04
C VAL A 57 6.51 -8.53 -2.45
N ILE A 58 6.54 -8.80 -1.14
CA ILE A 58 5.51 -9.62 -0.47
C ILE A 58 4.15 -8.95 -0.59
N THR A 59 4.05 -7.64 -0.33
CA THR A 59 2.80 -6.90 -0.45
C THR A 59 2.25 -7.01 -1.88
N PHE A 60 3.10 -6.81 -2.88
CA PHE A 60 2.72 -6.93 -4.29
C PHE A 60 2.23 -8.35 -4.63
N LEU A 61 2.96 -9.39 -4.21
CA LEU A 61 2.58 -10.79 -4.44
C LEU A 61 1.27 -11.14 -3.73
N VAL A 62 1.10 -10.77 -2.46
CA VAL A 62 -0.13 -11.04 -1.72
C VAL A 62 -1.31 -10.35 -2.41
N ILE A 63 -1.19 -9.11 -2.86
CA ILE A 63 -2.28 -8.44 -3.58
C ILE A 63 -2.59 -9.17 -4.89
N LEU A 64 -1.57 -9.55 -5.66
CA LEU A 64 -1.76 -10.27 -6.92
C LEU A 64 -2.43 -11.63 -6.77
N PHE A 65 -2.15 -12.38 -5.70
CA PHE A 65 -2.75 -13.70 -5.46
C PHE A 65 -4.04 -13.64 -4.65
N ALA A 66 -4.13 -12.77 -3.65
CA ALA A 66 -5.30 -12.65 -2.78
C ALA A 66 -6.48 -11.98 -3.50
N CYS A 67 -6.26 -11.03 -4.41
CA CYS A 67 -7.33 -10.41 -5.18
C CYS A 67 -8.13 -11.42 -6.04
N PRO A 68 -7.51 -12.24 -6.91
CA PRO A 68 -8.25 -13.23 -7.69
C PRO A 68 -8.82 -14.36 -6.81
N ALA A 69 -8.12 -14.78 -5.76
CA ALA A 69 -8.57 -15.85 -4.87
C ALA A 69 -9.77 -15.43 -3.99
N LEU A 70 -9.78 -14.19 -3.48
CA LEU A 70 -10.81 -13.69 -2.55
C LEU A 70 -11.96 -12.96 -3.26
N ASP A 71 -11.72 -12.34 -4.42
CA ASP A 71 -12.71 -11.49 -5.10
C ASP A 71 -13.23 -12.08 -6.42
N LYS A 72 -12.70 -13.21 -6.93
CA LYS A 72 -13.07 -13.83 -8.23
C LYS A 72 -13.19 -12.86 -9.42
N ARG A 73 -12.72 -11.62 -9.27
CA ARG A 73 -13.03 -10.52 -10.16
C ARG A 73 -11.97 -10.51 -11.25
N PRO A 74 -12.34 -10.39 -12.53
CA PRO A 74 -11.37 -10.35 -13.60
C PRO A 74 -10.43 -9.15 -13.42
N PHE A 75 -9.13 -9.36 -13.65
CA PHE A 75 -8.08 -8.33 -13.49
C PHE A 75 -8.41 -7.02 -14.22
N LYS A 76 -9.13 -7.10 -15.34
CA LYS A 76 -9.57 -5.96 -16.14
C LYS A 76 -10.52 -5.00 -15.40
N GLU A 77 -11.25 -5.50 -14.40
CA GLU A 77 -12.18 -4.71 -13.60
C GLU A 77 -11.56 -4.14 -12.32
N MET A 78 -10.28 -4.42 -12.05
CA MET A 78 -9.57 -3.90 -10.87
C MET A 78 -9.16 -2.43 -10.98
N GLY A 79 -9.63 -1.70 -11.99
CA GLY A 79 -9.36 -0.27 -12.16
C GLY A 79 -8.03 0.03 -12.86
N PHE A 80 -7.25 -0.97 -13.27
CA PHE A 80 -6.04 -0.81 -14.09
C PHE A 80 -6.35 -0.57 -15.58
N THR A 81 -7.41 0.19 -15.88
CA THR A 81 -7.59 0.72 -17.22
C THR A 81 -6.70 1.95 -17.34
N LEU A 82 -5.53 1.80 -17.99
CA LEU A 82 -4.63 2.87 -18.40
C LEU A 82 -5.35 3.80 -19.39
N SER A 83 -6.26 4.60 -18.85
CA SER A 83 -7.04 5.59 -19.58
C SER A 83 -6.38 6.96 -19.42
N LYS A 84 -6.67 7.86 -20.36
CA LYS A 84 -6.22 9.26 -20.23
C LYS A 84 -6.79 9.92 -18.97
N THR A 85 -7.96 9.49 -18.50
CA THR A 85 -8.54 9.95 -17.23
C THR A 85 -7.71 9.47 -16.05
N TRP A 86 -7.33 8.19 -16.00
CA TRP A 86 -6.46 7.65 -14.95
C TRP A 86 -5.13 8.41 -14.86
N ALA A 87 -4.51 8.72 -16.00
CA ALA A 87 -3.25 9.48 -16.01
C ALA A 87 -3.43 10.92 -15.49
N LYS A 88 -4.58 11.55 -15.77
CA LYS A 88 -4.92 12.87 -15.21
C LYS A 88 -5.11 12.80 -13.70
N ASP A 89 -5.81 11.77 -13.21
CA ASP A 89 -6.06 11.57 -11.79
C ASP A 89 -4.74 11.29 -11.03
N LEU A 90 -3.86 10.46 -11.60
CA LEU A 90 -2.52 10.22 -11.06
C LEU A 90 -1.68 11.49 -11.04
N GLY A 91 -1.68 12.25 -12.14
CA GLY A 91 -0.96 13.52 -12.24
C GLY A 91 -1.45 14.55 -11.22
N ALA A 92 -2.76 14.65 -11.02
CA ALA A 92 -3.36 15.51 -10.00
C ALA A 92 -2.93 15.08 -8.58
N GLY A 93 -2.96 13.77 -8.30
CA GLY A 93 -2.49 13.23 -7.02
C GLY A 93 -1.02 13.54 -6.74
N LEU A 94 -0.14 13.31 -7.72
CA LEU A 94 1.29 13.63 -7.62
C LEU A 94 1.53 15.12 -7.44
N PHE A 95 0.79 15.97 -8.15
CA PHE A 95 0.90 17.42 -8.03
C PHE A 95 0.49 17.90 -6.63
N ILE A 96 -0.63 17.40 -6.10
CA ILE A 96 -1.08 17.72 -4.74
C ILE A 96 -0.05 17.24 -3.70
N ALA A 97 0.49 16.03 -3.86
CA ALA A 97 1.51 15.51 -2.96
C ALA A 97 2.78 16.38 -2.96
N ALA A 98 3.28 16.75 -4.15
CA ALA A 98 4.42 17.64 -4.30
C ALA A 98 4.16 19.01 -3.65
N LEU A 99 3.02 19.63 -3.93
CA LEU A 99 2.63 20.91 -3.35
C LEU A 99 2.58 20.83 -1.82
N THR A 100 2.00 19.76 -1.28
CA THR A 100 1.92 19.54 0.17
C THR A 100 3.30 19.41 0.80
N MET A 101 4.21 18.64 0.20
CA MET A 101 5.58 18.48 0.68
C MET A 101 6.37 19.79 0.62
N SER A 102 6.21 20.56 -0.46
CA SER A 102 6.81 21.90 -0.58
C SER A 102 6.29 22.85 0.50
N LEU A 103 4.97 22.89 0.72
CA LEU A 103 4.37 23.71 1.77
C LEU A 103 4.89 23.33 3.15
N MET A 104 4.94 22.03 3.46
CA MET A 104 5.42 21.54 4.75
C MET A 104 6.88 21.93 4.98
N SER A 105 7.71 21.85 3.94
CA SER A 105 9.12 22.26 3.98
C SER A 105 9.27 23.76 4.23
N LEU A 106 8.45 24.60 3.60
CA LEU A 106 8.43 26.05 3.83
C LEU A 106 8.04 26.40 5.27
N VAL A 107 7.05 25.70 5.83
CA VAL A 107 6.65 25.87 7.24
C VAL A 107 7.81 25.49 8.17
N MET A 108 8.45 24.35 7.94
CA MET A 108 9.62 23.93 8.73
C MET A 108 10.78 24.92 8.62
N TRP A 109 11.01 25.49 7.44
CA TRP A 109 12.00 26.55 7.24
C TRP A 109 11.66 27.81 8.04
N GLN A 110 10.40 28.24 8.06
CA GLN A 110 9.95 29.40 8.83
C GLN A 110 10.14 29.24 10.34
N PHE A 111 10.02 28.02 10.87
CA PHE A 111 10.28 27.72 12.28
C PHE A 111 11.77 27.50 12.60
N GLY A 112 12.66 27.54 11.62
CA GLY A 112 14.09 27.28 11.81
C GLY A 112 14.45 25.81 11.99
N TYR A 113 13.51 24.88 11.74
CA TYR A 113 13.76 23.44 11.80
C TYR A 113 14.51 22.90 10.58
N LEU A 114 14.42 23.61 9.45
CA LEU A 114 15.13 23.28 8.21
C LEU A 114 16.20 24.36 7.94
N GLN A 115 17.49 24.01 7.96
CA GLN A 115 18.58 24.92 7.60
C GLN A 115 19.16 24.50 6.24
N ILE A 116 19.14 25.42 5.27
CA ILE A 116 19.73 25.18 3.95
C ILE A 116 21.16 25.71 3.99
N ASN A 117 22.11 24.83 4.32
CA ASN A 117 23.53 25.16 4.27
C ASN A 117 24.07 24.84 2.88
N ILE A 118 24.34 25.88 2.10
CA ILE A 118 25.06 25.75 0.82
C ILE A 118 26.54 25.85 1.16
N SER A 119 27.16 24.72 1.52
CA SER A 119 28.62 24.64 1.74
C SER A 119 29.30 24.19 0.43
N PRO A 120 30.10 25.04 -0.24
CA PRO A 120 30.83 24.68 -1.46
C PRO A 120 31.90 23.58 -1.28
N ASP A 121 32.16 23.18 -0.05
CA ASP A 121 33.31 22.40 0.43
C ASP A 121 32.93 20.96 0.84
N ALA A 122 31.66 20.57 0.70
CA ALA A 122 31.17 19.24 1.08
C ALA A 122 31.66 18.08 0.19
N GLU A 123 32.29 18.35 -0.97
CA GLU A 123 32.79 17.31 -1.88
C GLU A 123 34.19 16.79 -1.50
N MET A 124 34.95 17.48 -0.62
CA MET A 124 36.36 17.13 -0.37
C MET A 124 36.60 16.23 0.85
N SER A 125 35.60 16.00 1.71
CA SER A 125 35.77 15.22 2.94
C SER A 125 35.45 13.73 2.81
N SER A 126 34.93 13.26 1.66
CA SER A 126 34.60 11.83 1.44
C SER A 126 35.73 11.01 0.82
N GLU A 127 36.85 11.62 0.41
CA GLU A 127 38.04 10.88 -0.09
C GLU A 127 39.08 10.56 1.01
N PHE A 128 38.85 10.99 2.25
CA PHE A 128 39.75 10.73 3.38
C PHE A 128 39.05 10.05 4.56
N ILE A 129 38.36 8.91 4.32
CA ILE A 129 38.10 7.88 5.33
C ILE A 129 38.22 6.51 4.68
#